data_AF-A0A1J6Y7Q3-F1
#
_entry.id   AF-A0A1J6Y7Q3-F1
#
_cell.length_a   1.000
_cell.length_b   1.000
_cell.length_c   1.000
_cell.angle_alpha   90.00
_cell.angle_beta   90.00
_cell.angle_gamma   90.00
#
_symmetry.space_group_name_H-M   'P 1'
#
loop_
_entity.id
_entity.type
_entity.pdbx_description
1 polymer ?
#
loop_
_entity_poly.entity_id
_entity_poly.type
_entity_poly.pdbx_seq_one_letter_code
_entity_poly.pdbx_strand_id
1 'polypeptide(L)'
;MTDLEKTALPNAALTTTEVPRTVVPAGITDPVASARAELRAALAAIEVRGNFPRRIEKATSRGVVRARAFAHRNPPAAGAAVVAAAAAVGGLVWVLARAISR
;
A
#
# COMPACT_ATOMS: atom_id res chain seq x y z
N MET A 1 34.90 -57.10 37.50
CA MET A 1 33.51 -56.98 37.02
C MET A 1 33.11 -55.53 37.14
N THR A 2 33.59 -54.75 36.18
CA THR A 2 33.14 -53.39 35.88
C THR A 2 31.78 -53.51 35.19
N ASP A 3 30.83 -52.64 35.53
CA ASP A 3 30.24 -51.70 34.57
C ASP A 3 29.00 -51.02 35.16
N LEU A 4 29.15 -49.71 35.35
CA LEU A 4 28.23 -48.69 34.87
C LEU A 4 26.79 -48.78 35.38
N GLU A 5 26.60 -48.10 36.52
CA GLU A 5 25.40 -47.40 36.93
C GLU A 5 24.92 -46.42 35.83
N LYS A 6 24.41 -46.97 34.72
CA LYS A 6 23.71 -46.24 33.67
C LYS A 6 22.24 -46.21 34.05
N THR A 7 21.92 -45.50 35.14
CA THR A 7 20.59 -44.98 35.41
C THR A 7 20.28 -43.99 34.28
N ALA A 8 19.68 -44.54 33.23
CA ALA A 8 19.03 -43.77 32.19
C ALA A 8 18.05 -42.84 32.87
N LEU A 9 18.42 -41.56 32.98
CA LEU A 9 17.44 -40.52 33.21
C LEU A 9 16.38 -40.70 32.13
N PRO A 10 15.08 -40.81 32.49
CA PRO A 10 14.04 -40.80 31.49
C PRO A 10 14.21 -39.49 30.74
N ASN A 11 14.63 -39.57 29.47
CA ASN A 11 14.53 -38.46 28.54
C ASN A 11 13.10 -37.97 28.67
N ALA A 12 12.93 -36.85 29.38
CA ALA A 12 11.69 -36.16 29.48
C ALA A 12 11.24 -35.97 28.03
N ALA A 13 10.24 -36.74 27.65
CA ALA A 13 9.65 -36.69 26.34
C ALA A 13 9.29 -35.21 26.12
N LEU A 14 10.08 -34.55 25.29
CA LEU A 14 9.76 -33.27 24.69
C LEU A 14 8.55 -33.55 23.81
N THR A 15 7.37 -33.62 24.44
CA THR A 15 6.07 -33.71 23.80
C THR A 15 5.71 -32.31 23.31
N THR A 16 6.60 -31.72 22.52
CA THR A 16 6.21 -30.66 21.59
C THR A 16 5.33 -31.35 20.56
N THR A 17 4.03 -31.18 20.72
CA THR A 17 3.04 -31.45 19.66
C THR A 17 3.41 -30.51 18.50
N GLU A 18 4.31 -30.98 17.64
CA GLU A 18 4.84 -30.22 16.52
C GLU A 18 3.75 -30.18 15.45
N VAL A 19 2.80 -29.28 15.63
CA VAL A 19 1.75 -29.02 14.65
C VAL A 19 2.44 -28.55 13.37
N PRO A 20 2.21 -29.22 12.22
CA PRO A 20 2.81 -28.81 10.96
C PRO A 20 2.48 -27.35 10.65
N ARG A 21 3.45 -26.57 10.17
CA ARG A 21 3.29 -25.14 9.82
C ARG A 21 2.22 -24.85 8.74
N THR A 22 1.66 -25.90 8.16
CA THR A 22 0.63 -25.86 7.12
C THR A 22 -0.76 -26.29 7.61
N VAL A 23 -0.93 -26.55 8.91
CA VAL A 23 -2.24 -26.90 9.47
C VAL A 23 -3.15 -25.68 9.43
N VAL A 24 -4.31 -25.90 8.83
CA VAL A 24 -5.41 -24.95 8.74
C VAL A 24 -6.45 -25.28 9.81
N PRO A 25 -7.09 -24.27 10.45
CA PRO A 25 -8.13 -24.50 11.45
C PRO A 25 -9.25 -25.45 10.98
N ALA A 26 -9.63 -26.38 11.85
CA ALA A 26 -10.76 -27.29 11.62
C ALA A 26 -12.06 -26.48 11.52
N GLY A 27 -12.61 -26.37 10.30
CA GLY A 27 -13.77 -25.54 9.99
C GLY A 27 -13.68 -24.83 8.64
N ILE A 28 -12.49 -24.74 8.05
CA ILE A 28 -12.29 -24.25 6.69
C ILE A 28 -12.34 -25.44 5.72
N THR A 29 -13.39 -25.49 4.89
CA THR A 29 -13.61 -26.58 3.91
C THR A 29 -12.65 -26.54 2.73
N ASP A 30 -12.25 -25.34 2.28
CA ASP A 30 -11.25 -25.14 1.23
C ASP A 30 -10.36 -23.92 1.54
N PRO A 31 -9.23 -24.12 2.24
CA PRO A 31 -8.33 -23.03 2.61
C PRO A 31 -7.66 -22.35 1.42
N VAL A 32 -7.44 -23.10 0.33
CA VAL A 32 -6.77 -22.57 -0.85
C VAL A 32 -7.72 -21.64 -1.61
N ALA A 33 -8.99 -22.02 -1.73
CA ALA A 33 -10.01 -21.14 -2.32
C ALA A 33 -10.21 -19.87 -1.49
N SER A 34 -10.26 -19.97 -0.15
CA SER A 34 -10.40 -18.79 0.72
C SER A 34 -9.24 -17.82 0.56
N ALA A 35 -7.99 -18.31 0.63
CA ALA A 35 -6.80 -17.49 0.45
C ALA A 35 -6.76 -16.82 -0.95
N ARG A 36 -7.20 -17.55 -1.99
CA ARG A 36 -7.29 -17.00 -3.35
C ARG A 36 -8.40 -15.94 -3.48
N ALA A 37 -9.52 -16.10 -2.77
CA ALA A 37 -10.60 -15.13 -2.75
C ALA A 37 -10.18 -13.84 -2.05
N GLU A 38 -9.48 -13.95 -0.91
CA GLU A 38 -8.95 -12.80 -0.16
C GLU A 38 -7.86 -12.05 -0.95
N LEU A 39 -6.93 -12.77 -1.60
CA LEU A 39 -5.92 -12.14 -2.45
C LEU A 39 -6.55 -11.41 -3.65
N ARG A 40 -7.57 -12.01 -4.28
CA ARG A 40 -8.31 -11.37 -5.37
C ARG A 40 -9.09 -10.15 -4.88
N ALA A 41 -9.69 -10.21 -3.69
CA ALA A 41 -10.39 -9.07 -3.09
C ALA A 41 -9.41 -7.92 -2.76
N ALA A 42 -8.24 -8.23 -2.22
CA ALA A 42 -7.19 -7.25 -1.97
C ALA A 42 -6.64 -6.64 -3.27
N LEU A 43 -6.39 -7.46 -4.30
CA LEU A 43 -5.96 -6.98 -5.61
C LEU A 43 -7.04 -6.13 -6.30
N ALA A 44 -8.31 -6.53 -6.21
CA ALA A 44 -9.43 -5.74 -6.73
C ALA A 44 -9.56 -4.39 -6.00
N ALA A 45 -9.34 -4.36 -4.68
CA ALA A 45 -9.31 -3.11 -3.92
C ALA A 45 -8.15 -2.20 -4.32
N ILE A 46 -6.97 -2.77 -4.60
CA ILE A 46 -5.80 -2.05 -5.14
C ILE A 46 -6.08 -1.59 -6.57
N GLU A 47 -6.73 -2.39 -7.41
CA GLU A 47 -7.05 -2.08 -8.80
C GLU A 47 -8.10 -0.97 -8.92
N VAL A 48 -9.11 -0.96 -8.03
CA VAL A 48 -10.06 0.15 -7.92
C VAL A 48 -9.35 1.45 -7.52
N ARG A 49 -8.35 1.38 -6.63
CA ARG A 49 -7.51 2.53 -6.28
C ARG A 49 -6.50 2.89 -7.37
N GLY A 50 -6.11 1.92 -8.18
CA GLY A 50 -5.20 2.02 -9.33
C GLY A 50 -5.85 2.46 -10.63
N ASN A 51 -7.18 2.60 -10.72
CA ASN A 51 -7.87 3.12 -11.91
C ASN A 51 -8.09 4.65 -11.90
N PHE A 52 -7.80 5.30 -10.77
CA PHE A 52 -7.70 6.76 -10.68
C PHE A 52 -6.71 7.39 -11.68
N PRO A 53 -5.49 6.86 -11.90
CA PRO A 53 -4.55 7.42 -12.86
C PRO A 53 -5.14 7.53 -14.26
N ARG A 54 -5.86 6.52 -14.77
CA ARG A 54 -6.48 6.62 -16.12
C ARG A 54 -7.53 7.72 -16.23
N ARG A 55 -8.27 8.00 -15.16
CA ARG A 55 -9.25 9.09 -15.12
C ARG A 55 -8.56 10.45 -15.03
N ILE A 56 -7.53 10.57 -14.21
CA ILE A 56 -6.71 11.77 -14.09
C ILE A 56 -5.97 12.04 -15.40
N GLU A 57 -5.38 11.03 -16.03
CA GLU A 57 -4.62 11.16 -17.27
C GLU A 57 -5.48 11.67 -18.44
N LYS A 58 -6.73 11.19 -18.56
CA LYS A 58 -7.70 11.73 -19.54
C LYS A 58 -8.11 13.18 -19.21
N ALA A 59 -8.27 13.53 -17.94
CA ALA A 59 -8.59 14.89 -17.54
C ALA A 59 -7.40 15.84 -17.75
N THR A 60 -6.20 15.39 -17.41
CA THR A 60 -4.93 16.10 -17.54
C THR A 60 -4.60 16.32 -19.01
N SER A 61 -4.65 15.29 -19.86
CA SER A 61 -4.39 15.45 -21.31
C SER A 61 -5.30 16.51 -21.93
N ARG A 62 -6.61 16.48 -21.62
CA ARG A 62 -7.56 17.52 -22.05
C ARG A 62 -7.23 18.90 -21.46
N GLY A 63 -6.81 18.95 -20.20
CA GLY A 63 -6.38 20.17 -19.52
C GLY A 63 -5.14 20.79 -20.16
N VAL A 64 -4.12 19.98 -20.48
CA VAL A 64 -2.86 20.42 -21.09
C VAL A 64 -3.10 21.05 -22.46
N VAL A 65 -3.93 20.43 -23.31
CA VAL A 65 -4.27 20.99 -24.62
C VAL A 65 -4.94 22.37 -24.48
N ARG A 66 -5.87 22.52 -23.53
CA ARG A 66 -6.53 23.80 -23.26
C ARG A 66 -5.59 24.84 -22.67
N ALA A 67 -4.75 24.46 -21.72
CA ALA A 67 -3.77 25.34 -21.10
C ALA A 67 -2.77 25.86 -22.14
N ARG A 68 -2.33 25.01 -23.08
CA ARG A 68 -1.44 25.40 -24.17
C ARG A 68 -2.09 26.40 -25.12
N ALA A 69 -3.34 26.15 -25.51
CA ALA A 69 -4.11 27.09 -26.34
C ALA A 69 -4.33 28.45 -25.62
N PHE A 70 -4.62 28.42 -24.32
CA PHE A 70 -4.75 29.63 -23.50
C PHE A 70 -3.44 30.42 -23.43
N ALA A 71 -2.31 29.74 -23.19
CA ALA A 71 -1.00 30.36 -23.12
C ALA A 71 -0.58 31.00 -24.45
N HIS A 72 -0.88 30.37 -25.59
CA HIS A 72 -0.62 30.96 -26.89
C HIS A 72 -1.50 32.18 -27.19
N ARG A 73 -2.74 32.20 -26.70
CA ARG A 73 -3.68 33.32 -26.94
C ARG A 73 -3.38 34.53 -26.06
N ASN A 74 -3.02 34.31 -24.80
CA ASN A 74 -2.76 35.37 -23.82
C ASN A 74 -1.57 35.02 -22.92
N PRO A 75 -0.33 35.19 -23.41
CA PRO A 75 0.89 34.87 -22.66
C PRO A 75 1.01 35.55 -21.29
N PRO A 76 0.69 36.86 -21.10
CA PRO A 76 0.81 37.47 -19.77
C PRO A 76 -0.18 36.89 -18.77
N ALA A 77 -1.42 36.60 -19.20
CA ALA A 77 -2.43 35.98 -18.33
C ALA A 77 -2.04 34.55 -17.93
N ALA A 78 -1.42 33.79 -18.83
CA ALA A 78 -0.88 32.47 -18.52
C ALA A 78 0.28 32.55 -17.51
N GLY A 79 1.19 33.53 -17.66
CA GLY A 79 2.24 33.79 -16.67
C GLY A 79 1.66 34.09 -15.29
N ALA A 80 0.67 34.97 -15.21
CA ALA A 80 -0.01 35.28 -13.95
C ALA A 80 -0.68 34.05 -13.31
N ALA A 81 -1.32 33.20 -14.12
CA ALA A 81 -1.94 31.97 -13.64
C ALA A 81 -0.91 30.99 -13.04
N VAL A 82 0.27 30.85 -13.66
CA VAL A 82 1.34 30.00 -13.15
C VAL A 82 1.86 30.53 -11.82
N VAL A 83 2.12 31.83 -11.71
CA VAL A 83 2.59 32.47 -10.47
C VAL A 83 1.57 32.28 -9.35
N ALA A 84 0.27 32.51 -9.64
CA ALA A 84 -0.80 32.32 -8.68
C ALA A 84 -0.89 30.86 -8.19
N ALA A 85 -0.79 29.88 -9.09
CA ALA A 85 -0.79 28.47 -8.73
C ALA A 85 0.41 28.10 -7.84
N ALA A 86 1.61 28.58 -8.20
CA ALA A 86 2.82 28.36 -7.41
C ALA A 86 2.70 28.97 -6.00
N ALA A 87 2.20 30.20 -5.90
CA ALA A 87 1.96 30.87 -4.63
C ALA A 87 0.93 30.13 -3.76
N ALA A 88 -0.14 29.60 -4.36
CA ALA A 88 -1.15 28.83 -3.64
C ALA A 88 -0.56 27.53 -3.06
N VAL A 89 0.22 26.78 -3.85
CA VAL A 89 0.86 25.54 -3.39
C VAL A 89 1.91 25.84 -2.32
N GLY A 90 2.82 26.79 -2.56
CA GLY A 90 3.84 27.19 -1.59
C GLY A 90 3.23 27.73 -0.30
N GLY A 91 2.18 28.54 -0.40
CA GLY A 91 1.43 29.07 0.72
C GLY A 91 0.76 27.97 1.55
N LEU A 92 0.11 27.00 0.89
CA LEU A 92 -0.48 25.85 1.57
C LEU A 92 0.57 25.04 2.34
N VAL A 93 1.69 24.70 1.69
CA VAL A 93 2.81 23.98 2.31
C VAL A 93 3.37 24.77 3.50
N TRP A 94 3.57 26.07 3.34
CA TRP A 94 4.05 26.94 4.41
C TRP A 94 3.10 26.96 5.61
N VAL A 95 1.79 27.10 5.38
CA VAL A 95 0.77 27.07 6.44
C VAL A 95 0.81 25.74 7.20
N LEU A 96 0.87 24.62 6.48
CA LEU A 96 0.97 23.28 7.07
C LEU A 96 2.25 23.13 7.91
N ALA A 97 3.41 23.45 7.35
CA ALA A 97 4.69 23.40 8.05
C ALA A 97 4.67 24.30 9.29
N ARG A 98 4.11 25.50 9.15
CA ARG A 98 4.00 26.46 10.24
C ARG A 98 3.05 25.98 11.33
N ALA A 99 1.97 25.30 10.99
CA ALA A 99 1.01 24.75 11.95
C ALA A 99 1.62 23.62 12.78
N ILE A 100 2.44 22.76 12.16
CA ILE A 100 3.10 21.62 12.84
C ILE A 100 4.30 22.10 13.68
N SER A 101 4.90 23.23 13.32
CA SER A 101 6.06 23.80 14.02
C SER A 101 5.68 24.71 15.21
N ARG A 102 4.39 24.80 15.58
CA ARG A 102 3.92 25.54 16.76
C ARG A 102 3.52 24.53 17.84
#